data_AF-A0A6J1X743-F1
#
_entry.id   AF-A0A6J1X743-F1
#
_cell.length_a   1.000
_cell.length_b   1.000
_cell.length_c   1.000
_cell.angle_alpha   90.00
_cell.angle_beta   90.00
_cell.angle_gamma   90.00
#
_symmetry.space_group_name_H-M   'P 1'
#
loop_
_entity.id
_entity.type
_entity.pdbx_description
1 polymer ?
#
loop_
_entity_poly.entity_id
_entity_poly.type
_entity_poly.pdbx_seq_one_letter_code
_entity_poly.pdbx_strand_id
1 'polypeptide(L)'
;MSAAMYPQVANDYLRIRDKYGPVNLLDTKTFLVGPTVGETIEVKIERGKTLDIKTLAVSDEMTAAGEREVFFELNGQLRSVFIRDENASKEMKIHPKAVKGDKNQVGAPMPGTVLSTLLIFYY
;
A
#
# COMPACT_ATOMS: atom_id res chain seq x y z
N MET A 1 -7.51 -6.24 -30.48
CA MET A 1 -6.97 -7.60 -30.67
C MET A 1 -6.46 -8.25 -29.38
N SER A 2 -5.71 -7.56 -28.50
CA SER A 2 -5.25 -8.15 -27.22
C SER A 2 -6.37 -8.65 -26.29
N ALA A 3 -7.46 -7.87 -26.13
CA ALA A 3 -8.60 -8.23 -25.29
C ALA A 3 -9.37 -9.49 -25.73
N ALA A 4 -9.23 -9.93 -26.99
CA ALA A 4 -9.88 -11.13 -27.50
C ALA A 4 -9.09 -12.41 -27.19
N MET A 5 -7.76 -12.29 -27.05
CA MET A 5 -6.88 -13.43 -26.72
C MET A 5 -6.77 -13.62 -25.21
N TYR A 6 -6.65 -12.52 -24.45
CA TYR A 6 -6.50 -12.54 -22.98
C TYR A 6 -7.34 -11.44 -22.33
N PRO A 7 -8.66 -11.63 -22.20
CA PRO A 7 -9.56 -10.57 -21.70
C PRO A 7 -9.23 -10.12 -20.28
N GLN A 8 -8.88 -11.05 -19.38
CA GLN A 8 -8.52 -10.70 -17.99
C GLN A 8 -7.22 -9.89 -17.93
N VAL A 9 -6.15 -10.38 -18.58
CA VAL A 9 -4.84 -9.71 -18.58
C VAL A 9 -4.90 -8.33 -19.24
N ALA A 10 -5.67 -8.20 -20.32
CA ALA A 10 -5.88 -6.91 -20.98
C ALA A 10 -6.59 -5.91 -20.06
N ASN A 11 -7.63 -6.35 -19.34
CA ASN A 11 -8.34 -5.51 -18.38
C ASN A 11 -7.48 -5.11 -17.18
N ASP A 12 -6.62 -6.01 -16.71
CA ASP A 12 -5.68 -5.73 -15.62
C ASP A 12 -4.61 -4.73 -16.05
N TYR A 13 -4.06 -4.90 -17.25
CA TYR A 13 -3.10 -3.96 -17.83
C TYR A 13 -3.71 -2.55 -17.99
N LEU A 14 -4.95 -2.46 -18.49
CA LEU A 14 -5.64 -1.17 -18.64
C LEU A 14 -5.85 -0.49 -17.28
N ARG A 15 -6.29 -1.25 -16.25
CA ARG A 15 -6.44 -0.72 -14.89
C ARG A 15 -5.13 -0.19 -14.31
N ILE A 16 -4.02 -0.91 -14.50
CA ILE A 16 -2.70 -0.48 -14.06
C ILE A 16 -2.28 0.80 -14.79
N ARG A 17 -2.50 0.85 -16.11
CA ARG A 17 -2.17 2.02 -16.93
C ARG A 17 -2.98 3.25 -16.54
N ASP A 18 -4.27 3.10 -16.20
CA ASP A 18 -5.10 4.22 -15.75
C ASP A 18 -4.68 4.73 -14.36
N LYS A 19 -4.26 3.82 -13.47
CA LYS A 19 -3.85 4.17 -12.10
C LYS A 19 -2.46 4.80 -12.03
N TYR A 20 -1.49 4.26 -12.76
CA TYR A 20 -0.06 4.65 -12.65
C TYR A 20 0.48 5.37 -13.89
N GLY A 21 -0.28 5.43 -14.98
CA GLY A 21 0.17 6.02 -16.23
C GLY A 21 1.19 5.14 -16.98
N PRO A 22 1.99 5.75 -17.88
CA PRO A 22 2.97 5.04 -18.69
C PRO A 22 4.24 4.69 -17.88
N VAL A 23 4.21 3.56 -17.19
CA VAL A 23 5.35 3.02 -16.41
C VAL A 23 6.50 2.47 -17.26
N ASN A 24 6.29 2.32 -18.57
CA ASN A 24 7.29 1.81 -19.52
C ASN A 24 8.46 2.78 -19.79
N LEU A 25 8.33 4.03 -19.35
CA LEU A 25 9.35 5.06 -19.51
C LEU A 25 10.34 5.11 -18.33
N LEU A 26 10.05 4.35 -17.27
CA LEU A 26 10.93 4.21 -16.12
C LEU A 26 12.07 3.24 -16.44
N ASP A 27 13.23 3.47 -15.84
CA ASP A 27 14.33 2.52 -15.88
C ASP A 27 13.98 1.23 -15.11
N THR A 28 14.57 0.12 -15.53
CA THR A 28 14.28 -1.21 -14.97
C THR A 28 14.53 -1.28 -13.46
N LYS A 29 15.55 -0.57 -12.96
CA LYS A 29 15.89 -0.57 -11.53
C LYS A 29 14.80 0.14 -10.73
N THR A 30 14.44 1.36 -11.12
CA THR A 30 13.34 2.12 -10.48
C THR A 30 12.01 1.40 -10.57
N PHE A 31 11.72 0.74 -11.69
CA PHE A 31 10.48 -0.02 -11.85
C PHE A 31 10.38 -1.21 -10.89
N LEU A 32 11.47 -1.93 -10.65
CA LEU A 32 11.48 -3.15 -9.84
C LEU A 32 11.69 -2.89 -8.34
N VAL A 33 12.59 -1.96 -8.00
CA VAL A 33 13.02 -1.72 -6.60
C VAL A 33 12.38 -0.46 -6.03
N GLY A 34 11.94 0.46 -6.89
CA GLY A 34 11.57 1.81 -6.49
C GLY A 34 12.79 2.72 -6.32
N PRO A 35 12.55 4.02 -6.10
CA PRO A 35 13.62 5.01 -5.98
C PRO A 35 14.28 4.96 -4.60
N THR A 36 15.61 5.03 -4.57
CA THR A 36 16.38 5.11 -3.31
C THR A 36 16.31 6.52 -2.74
N VAL A 37 16.34 6.67 -1.42
CA VAL A 37 16.45 8.00 -0.78
C VAL A 37 17.73 8.69 -1.23
N GLY A 38 17.63 9.92 -1.72
CA GLY A 38 18.74 10.70 -2.28
C GLY A 38 19.02 10.47 -3.76
N GLU A 39 18.37 9.50 -4.41
CA GLU A 39 18.52 9.23 -5.84
C GLU A 39 17.69 10.21 -6.68
N THR A 40 18.24 10.65 -7.81
CA THR A 40 17.55 11.49 -8.81
C THR A 40 17.35 10.68 -10.07
N ILE A 41 16.12 10.67 -10.57
CA ILE A 41 15.70 9.88 -11.72
C ILE A 41 15.15 10.84 -12.77
N GLU A 42 15.70 10.75 -13.97
CA GLU A 42 15.27 11.53 -15.13
C GLU A 42 14.33 10.66 -15.98
N VAL A 43 13.03 10.99 -15.98
CA VAL A 43 12.02 10.26 -16.76
C VAL A 43 11.61 11.08 -17.98
N LYS A 44 11.87 10.54 -19.18
CA LYS A 44 11.49 11.20 -20.44
C LYS A 44 10.09 10.76 -20.85
N ILE A 45 9.11 11.65 -20.71
CA ILE A 45 7.71 11.35 -21.01
C ILE A 45 7.44 11.47 -22.51
N GLU A 46 7.87 12.59 -23.10
CA GLU A 46 7.72 12.90 -24.52
C GLU A 46 8.95 13.64 -25.03
N ARG A 47 9.11 13.76 -26.35
CA ARG A 47 10.21 14.51 -26.97
C ARG A 47 10.17 15.97 -26.52
N GLY A 48 11.11 16.36 -25.65
CA GLY A 48 11.20 17.71 -25.07
C GLY A 48 10.49 17.89 -23.72
N LYS A 49 9.89 16.84 -23.15
CA LYS A 49 9.37 16.84 -21.77
C LYS A 49 10.09 15.80 -20.93
N THR A 50 10.96 16.29 -20.07
CA THR A 50 11.67 15.51 -19.08
C THR A 50 11.11 15.83 -17.70
N LEU A 51 10.97 14.81 -16.86
CA LEU A 51 10.52 14.90 -15.49
C LEU A 51 11.66 14.43 -14.59
N ASP A 52 12.20 15.35 -13.79
CA ASP A 52 13.22 15.06 -12.81
C ASP A 52 12.55 14.76 -11.47
N ILE A 53 12.67 13.52 -11.02
CA ILE A 53 12.11 13.02 -9.77
C ILE A 53 13.26 12.74 -8.81
N LYS A 54 13.29 13.42 -7.67
CA LYS A 54 14.28 13.18 -6.62
C LYS A 54 13.58 12.79 -5.33
N THR A 55 13.96 11.65 -4.77
CA THR A 55 13.42 11.19 -3.49
C THR A 55 14.21 11.82 -2.36
N LEU A 56 13.56 12.63 -1.53
CA LEU A 56 14.24 13.35 -0.45
C LEU A 56 14.26 12.53 0.84
N ALA A 57 13.11 12.05 1.26
CA ALA A 57 12.95 11.31 2.51
C ALA A 57 11.70 10.44 2.49
N VAL A 58 11.75 9.34 3.23
CA VAL A 58 10.60 8.53 3.60
C VAL A 58 10.37 8.75 5.09
N SER A 59 9.14 9.05 5.50
CA SER A 59 8.80 9.14 6.91
C SER A 59 8.86 7.75 7.55
N ASP A 60 9.55 7.65 8.69
CA ASP A 60 9.54 6.44 9.53
C ASP A 60 8.20 6.25 10.26
N GLU A 61 7.42 7.33 10.41
CA GLU A 61 6.13 7.29 11.07
C GLU A 61 5.04 6.81 10.12
N MET A 62 4.27 5.83 10.58
CA MET A 62 3.13 5.30 9.86
C MET A 62 1.84 5.91 10.42
N THR A 63 1.01 6.42 9.51
CA THR A 63 -0.31 6.96 9.86
C THR A 63 -1.20 5.83 10.39
N ALA A 64 -2.21 6.15 11.21
CA ALA A 64 -3.16 5.18 11.76
C ALA A 64 -3.87 4.29 10.70
N ALA A 65 -3.88 4.72 9.44
CA ALA A 65 -4.38 3.97 8.28
C ALA A 65 -3.38 2.96 7.67
N GLY A 66 -2.15 2.88 8.18
CA GLY A 66 -1.08 2.03 7.62
C GLY A 66 -0.37 2.67 6.41
N GLU A 67 -0.35 4.00 6.33
CA GLU A 67 0.26 4.75 5.22
C GLU A 67 1.53 5.47 5.69
N ARG A 68 2.58 5.42 4.86
CA ARG A 68 3.83 6.16 5.03
C ARG A 68 3.86 7.36 4.10
N GLU A 69 4.29 8.50 4.61
CA GLU A 69 4.49 9.70 3.81
C GLU A 69 5.87 9.67 3.15
N VAL A 70 5.92 9.90 1.83
CA VAL A 70 7.16 10.01 1.08
C VAL A 70 7.27 11.38 0.43
N PHE A 71 8.42 12.01 0.62
CA PHE A 71 8.74 13.32 0.09
C PHE A 71 9.54 13.19 -1.21
N PHE A 72 8.96 13.71 -2.28
CA PHE A 72 9.59 13.78 -3.59
C PHE A 72 9.74 15.23 -4.03
N GLU A 73 10.82 15.53 -4.73
CA GLU A 73 11.03 16.77 -5.44
C GLU A 73 10.84 16.48 -6.94
N LEU A 74 9.94 17.23 -7.57
CA LEU A 74 9.47 17.03 -8.93
C LEU A 74 9.76 18.30 -9.72
N ASN A 75 10.77 18.27 -10.60
CA ASN A 75 11.27 19.46 -11.32
C ASN A 75 11.55 20.66 -10.38
N GLY A 76 12.09 20.40 -9.18
CA GLY A 76 12.36 21.42 -8.16
C GLY A 76 11.17 21.77 -7.25
N GLN A 77 9.99 21.19 -7.48
CA GLN A 77 8.81 21.39 -6.63
C GLN A 77 8.66 20.23 -5.64
N LEU A 78 8.66 20.54 -4.34
CA LEU A 78 8.41 19.55 -3.30
C LEU A 78 6.95 19.08 -3.31
N ARG A 79 6.75 17.76 -3.28
CA ARG A 79 5.46 17.08 -3.17
C ARG A 79 5.57 15.97 -2.14
N SER A 80 4.54 15.83 -1.31
CA SER A 80 4.37 14.67 -0.44
C SER A 80 3.30 13.74 -1.00
N VAL A 81 3.52 12.44 -0.87
CA VAL A 81 2.60 11.38 -1.31
C VAL A 81 2.47 10.36 -0.19
N PHE A 82 1.24 9.98 0.14
CA PHE A 82 0.93 8.90 1.07
C PHE A 82 0.93 7.57 0.33
N ILE A 83 1.74 6.62 0.80
CA ILE A 83 1.89 5.29 0.22
C ILE A 83 1.53 4.26 1.29
N ARG A 84 0.56 3.40 0.99
CA ARG A 84 0.15 2.33 1.90
C ARG A 84 1.22 1.25 2.00
N ASP A 85 1.62 0.90 3.21
CA ASP A 85 2.54 -0.20 3.47
C ASP A 85 1.75 -1.53 3.55
N GLU A 86 1.88 -2.37 2.53
CA GLU A 86 1.21 -3.67 2.47
C GLU A 86 1.82 -4.69 3.45
N ASN A 87 3.07 -4.51 3.88
CA ASN A 87 3.74 -5.42 4.79
C ASN A 87 3.27 -5.18 6.23
N ALA A 88 3.19 -3.91 6.64
CA ALA A 88 2.67 -3.54 7.96
C ALA A 88 1.16 -3.77 8.13
N SER A 89 0.40 -3.69 7.03
CA SER A 89 -1.05 -3.97 7.04
C SER A 89 -1.40 -5.41 7.42
N LYS A 90 -0.46 -6.36 7.38
CA LYS A 90 -0.70 -7.76 7.75
C LYS A 90 -0.70 -8.00 9.27
N GLU A 91 -0.05 -7.15 10.06
CA GLU A 91 0.19 -7.44 11.48
C GLU A 91 -0.91 -6.95 12.43
N MET A 92 -1.80 -6.05 12.01
CA MET A 92 -2.70 -5.38 12.95
C MET A 92 -4.14 -5.95 12.99
N LYS A 93 -4.28 -7.24 13.31
CA LYS A 93 -5.56 -7.75 13.85
C LYS A 93 -5.62 -7.44 15.35
N ILE A 94 -5.99 -6.21 15.69
CA ILE A 94 -6.28 -5.85 17.08
C ILE A 94 -7.62 -6.49 17.45
N HIS A 95 -7.58 -7.50 18.32
CA HIS A 95 -8.79 -8.04 18.92
C HIS A 95 -9.34 -7.01 19.93
N PRO A 96 -10.60 -6.56 19.78
CA PRO A 96 -11.19 -5.62 20.73
C PRO A 96 -11.19 -6.25 22.13
N LYS A 97 -10.67 -5.52 23.12
CA LYS A 97 -10.70 -5.96 24.53
C LYS A 97 -12.14 -5.89 25.03
N ALA A 98 -12.60 -6.93 25.71
CA ALA A 98 -13.90 -6.92 26.37
C ALA A 98 -13.94 -5.85 27.46
N VAL A 99 -15.04 -5.10 27.52
CA VAL A 99 -15.24 -4.03 28.52
C VAL A 99 -15.57 -4.65 29.87
N LYS A 100 -14.77 -4.31 30.89
CA LYS A 100 -14.93 -4.83 32.25
C LYS A 100 -16.21 -4.24 32.88
N GLY A 101 -17.31 -4.98 32.81
CA GLY A 101 -18.61 -4.58 33.39
C GLY A 101 -19.82 -4.84 32.49
N ASP A 102 -19.61 -5.12 31.20
CA ASP A 102 -20.69 -5.49 30.28
C ASP A 102 -20.97 -7.00 30.37
N LYS A 103 -22.18 -7.37 30.83
CA LYS A 103 -22.60 -8.78 30.98
C LYS A 103 -22.69 -9.53 29.63
N ASN A 104 -22.71 -8.81 28.52
CA ASN A 104 -22.82 -9.38 27.18
C ASN A 104 -21.45 -9.63 26.52
N GLN A 105 -20.33 -9.26 27.16
CA GLN A 105 -18.99 -9.44 26.62
C GLN A 105 -18.16 -10.38 27.51
N VAL A 106 -17.71 -11.49 26.93
CA VAL A 106 -16.82 -12.45 27.61
C VAL A 106 -15.41 -12.25 27.08
N GLY A 107 -14.52 -11.68 27.90
CA GLY A 107 -13.09 -11.54 27.58
C GLY A 107 -12.33 -12.85 27.76
N ALA A 108 -11.26 -13.05 26.99
CA ALA A 108 -10.38 -14.20 27.18
C ALA A 108 -9.62 -14.06 28.52
N PRO A 109 -9.76 -15.01 29.47
CA PRO A 109 -9.14 -14.91 30.79
C PRO A 109 -7.63 -15.24 30.79
N MET A 110 -7.14 -15.94 29.76
CA MET A 110 -5.74 -16.32 29.58
C MET A 110 -5.38 -16.33 28.08
N PRO A 111 -4.11 -16.07 27.70
CA PRO A 111 -3.66 -16.18 26.32
C PRO A 111 -3.69 -17.67 25.87
N GLY A 112 -4.37 -17.95 24.76
CA GLY A 112 -4.50 -19.31 24.23
C GLY A 112 -5.19 -19.36 22.86
N THR A 113 -5.11 -20.51 22.20
CA THR A 113 -5.72 -20.73 20.87
C THR A 113 -7.16 -21.24 21.03
N VAL A 114 -8.12 -20.66 20.30
CA VAL A 114 -9.51 -21.11 20.31
C VAL A 114 -9.62 -22.42 19.53
N LEU A 115 -9.96 -23.52 20.22
CA LEU A 115 -10.03 -24.86 19.61
C LEU A 115 -11.42 -25.19 19.04
N SER A 116 -12.51 -24.82 19.71
CA SER A 116 -13.88 -24.97 19.19
C SER A 116 -14.87 -24.08 19.94
N THR A 117 -15.90 -23.58 19.24
CA THR A 117 -17.00 -22.80 19.84
C THR A 117 -18.22 -23.72 19.95
N LEU A 118 -18.62 -24.09 21.16
CA LEU A 118 -19.84 -24.86 21.42
C LEU A 118 -20.94 -23.89 21.85
N LEU A 119 -21.96 -23.68 21.02
CA LEU A 119 -23.07 -22.78 21.28
C LEU A 119 -24.30 -23.62 21.65
N ILE A 120 -24.63 -23.71 22.94
CA ILE A 120 -25.79 -24.44 23.44
C ILE A 120 -26.94 -23.43 23.59
N PHE A 121 -27.98 -23.57 22.78
CA PHE A 121 -29.25 -22.86 22.95
C PHE A 121 -30.12 -23.63 23.95
N TYR A 122 -30.57 -22.97 25.02
CA TYR A 122 -31.70 -23.42 25.83
C TYR A 122 -32.94 -22.59 25.45
N TYR A 123 -34.06 -23.27 25.19
CA TYR A 123 -35.38 -22.69 24.95
C TYR A 123 -36.03 -22.21 26.24
#